data_AF-A0A6I9Q798-F1
#
_entry.id   AF-A0A6I9Q798-F1
#
_cell.length_a   1.000
_cell.length_b   1.000
_cell.length_c   1.000
_cell.angle_alpha   90.00
_cell.angle_beta   90.00
_cell.angle_gamma   90.00
#
_symmetry.space_group_name_H-M   'P 1'
#
loop_
_entity.id
_entity.type
_entity.pdbx_description
1 polymer ?
#
loop_
_entity_poly.entity_id
_entity_poly.type
_entity_poly.pdbx_seq_one_letter_code
_entity_poly.pdbx_strand_id
1 'polypeptide(L)'
;MSFIKVDPSSDFSFHNLPYGIFSTDNNPKRRVGVAIGDQILDLSVIMSMFRGPLLSQHQDVFDQPTLNAFMALGCESWREARSTVQGLLSANESALRDDVSLRSRALVHQSAVTMHLPADIGDYTDFYSSRDHATNVGTMFRGKENALMPN
;
A
#
# COMPACT_ATOMS: atom_id res chain seq x y z
N MET A 1 -4.61 -10.60 14.91
CA MET A 1 -4.25 -11.67 13.97
C MET A 1 -5.25 -11.67 12.83
N SER A 2 -4.81 -11.96 11.61
CA SER A 2 -5.69 -12.08 10.45
C SER A 2 -6.27 -13.50 10.33
N PHE A 3 -7.40 -13.66 9.63
CA PHE A 3 -7.84 -14.98 9.17
C PHE A 3 -7.01 -15.48 7.97
N ILE A 4 -6.28 -14.58 7.30
CA ILE A 4 -5.26 -14.96 6.30
C ILE A 4 -4.06 -15.52 7.04
N LYS A 5 -3.60 -16.70 6.62
CA LYS A 5 -2.38 -17.29 7.15
C LYS A 5 -1.19 -16.48 6.63
N VAL A 6 -0.47 -15.84 7.53
CA VAL A 6 0.72 -15.05 7.20
C VAL A 6 1.96 -15.76 7.72
N ASP A 7 2.95 -15.92 6.86
CA ASP A 7 4.25 -16.44 7.26
C ASP A 7 4.96 -15.46 8.22
N PRO A 8 5.57 -15.91 9.33
CA PRO A 8 6.26 -15.02 10.27
C PRO A 8 7.39 -14.17 9.66
N SER A 9 8.02 -14.61 8.57
CA SER A 9 9.03 -13.83 7.84
C SER A 9 8.46 -13.01 6.68
N SER A 10 7.14 -12.97 6.51
CA SER A 10 6.50 -12.15 5.48
C SER A 10 6.63 -10.66 5.79
N ASP A 11 7.05 -9.88 4.80
CA ASP A 11 7.01 -8.41 4.87
C ASP A 11 5.57 -7.90 5.06
N PHE A 12 4.57 -8.63 4.56
CA PHE A 12 3.17 -8.22 4.52
C PHE A 12 2.37 -8.77 5.71
N SER A 13 2.86 -8.48 6.91
CA SER A 13 2.14 -8.81 8.15
C SER A 13 0.80 -8.08 8.24
N PHE A 14 -0.09 -8.59 9.11
CA PHE A 14 -1.33 -7.88 9.49
C PHE A 14 -1.08 -6.47 10.07
N HIS A 15 0.15 -6.18 10.50
CA HIS A 15 0.56 -4.87 10.99
C HIS A 15 1.16 -3.98 9.90
N ASN A 16 1.54 -4.50 8.73
CA ASN A 16 2.07 -3.69 7.64
C ASN A 16 0.94 -3.04 6.84
N LEU A 17 0.19 -3.84 6.07
CA LEU A 17 -0.92 -3.41 5.20
C LEU A 17 -0.54 -2.23 4.26
N PRO A 18 0.47 -2.40 3.39
CA PRO A 18 0.87 -1.36 2.44
C PRO A 18 -0.12 -1.29 1.27
N TYR A 19 -0.28 -0.10 0.71
CA TYR A 19 -1.13 0.16 -0.46
C TYR A 19 -0.31 0.09 -1.75
N GLY A 20 -0.91 -0.42 -2.81
CA GLY A 20 -0.31 -0.45 -4.13
C GLY A 20 -1.36 -0.42 -5.23
N ILE A 21 -0.88 -0.28 -6.47
CA ILE A 21 -1.70 -0.40 -7.68
C ILE A 21 -1.35 -1.70 -8.36
N PHE A 22 -2.37 -2.47 -8.70
CA PHE A 22 -2.20 -3.75 -9.38
C PHE A 22 -3.24 -3.94 -10.49
N SER A 23 -2.96 -4.88 -11.38
CA SER A 23 -3.92 -5.48 -12.30
C SER A 23 -3.70 -6.98 -12.34
N THR A 24 -4.58 -7.70 -13.02
CA THR A 24 -4.43 -9.15 -13.29
C THR A 24 -4.66 -9.41 -14.77
N ASP A 25 -4.23 -10.56 -15.27
CA ASP A 25 -4.46 -10.93 -16.68
C ASP A 25 -5.96 -10.95 -17.03
N ASN A 26 -6.78 -11.41 -16.09
CA ASN A 26 -8.24 -11.46 -16.24
C ASN A 26 -8.93 -10.11 -16.05
N ASN A 27 -8.27 -9.14 -15.43
CA ASN A 27 -8.80 -7.78 -15.24
C ASN A 27 -7.66 -6.75 -15.37
N PRO A 28 -7.45 -6.21 -16.59
CA PRO A 28 -6.36 -5.29 -16.88
C PRO A 28 -6.56 -3.90 -16.28
N LYS A 29 -7.75 -3.61 -15.71
CA LYS A 29 -8.00 -2.33 -15.04
C LYS A 29 -7.11 -2.19 -13.81
N ARG A 30 -6.32 -1.12 -13.76
CA ARG A 30 -5.51 -0.74 -12.59
C ARG A 30 -6.42 -0.30 -11.46
N ARG A 31 -6.15 -0.78 -10.25
CA ARG A 31 -6.95 -0.50 -9.06
C ARG A 31 -6.13 -0.63 -7.79
N VAL A 32 -6.68 -0.09 -6.70
CA VAL A 32 -6.02 -0.06 -5.39
C VAL A 32 -6.12 -1.42 -4.71
N GLY A 33 -4.98 -1.90 -4.20
CA GLY A 33 -4.89 -3.11 -3.39
C GLY A 33 -4.09 -2.90 -2.11
N VAL A 34 -4.33 -3.76 -1.12
CA VAL A 34 -3.54 -3.85 0.13
C VAL A 34 -2.90 -5.22 0.25
N ALA A 35 -1.58 -5.28 0.43
CA ALA A 35 -0.90 -6.57 0.59
C ALA A 35 -1.08 -7.17 2.00
N ILE A 36 -1.33 -8.48 2.06
CA ILE A 36 -1.44 -9.27 3.28
C ILE A 36 -0.97 -10.71 3.02
N GLY A 37 0.10 -11.15 3.68
CA GLY A 37 0.72 -12.45 3.40
C GLY A 37 1.16 -12.55 1.94
N ASP A 38 0.71 -13.59 1.24
CA ASP A 38 0.93 -13.84 -0.18
C ASP A 38 -0.24 -13.33 -1.07
N GLN A 39 -1.15 -12.53 -0.49
CA GLN A 39 -2.35 -12.05 -1.16
C GLN A 39 -2.40 -10.52 -1.23
N ILE A 40 -3.29 -10.03 -2.08
CA ILE A 40 -3.70 -8.64 -2.21
C ILE A 40 -5.21 -8.58 -1.99
N LEU A 41 -5.62 -7.73 -1.06
CA LEU A 41 -7.01 -7.33 -0.87
C LEU A 41 -7.35 -6.21 -1.87
N ASP A 42 -8.21 -6.50 -2.83
CA ASP A 42 -8.72 -5.58 -3.84
C ASP A 42 -9.74 -4.61 -3.22
N LEU A 43 -9.33 -3.36 -3.03
CA LEU A 43 -10.17 -2.37 -2.35
C LEU A 43 -11.37 -1.95 -3.21
N SER A 44 -11.26 -2.03 -4.54
CA SER A 44 -12.39 -1.72 -5.43
C SER A 44 -13.55 -2.70 -5.25
N VAL A 45 -13.25 -3.96 -4.91
CA VAL A 45 -14.27 -5.01 -4.70
C VAL A 45 -15.00 -4.80 -3.37
N ILE A 46 -14.34 -4.23 -2.36
CA ILE A 46 -14.88 -4.02 -1.01
C ILE A 46 -15.16 -2.54 -0.68
N MET A 47 -15.12 -1.63 -1.67
CA MET A 47 -15.22 -0.18 -1.42
C MET A 47 -16.50 0.23 -0.66
N SER A 48 -17.59 -0.50 -0.85
CA SER A 48 -18.87 -0.28 -0.15
C SER A 48 -18.85 -0.61 1.35
N MET A 49 -17.78 -1.25 1.84
CA MET A 49 -17.54 -1.53 3.25
C MET A 49 -16.91 -0.34 3.99
N PHE A 50 -16.38 0.65 3.27
CA PHE A 50 -15.83 1.88 3.84
C PHE A 50 -16.97 2.87 4.13
N ARG A 51 -17.72 2.60 5.21
CA ARG A 51 -18.93 3.33 5.60
C ARG A 51 -18.70 4.43 6.64
N GLY A 52 -17.44 4.71 6.95
CA GLY A 52 -17.07 5.74 7.92
C GLY A 52 -17.39 7.16 7.41
N PRO A 53 -17.41 8.14 8.32
CA PRO A 53 -17.77 9.52 7.98
C PRO A 53 -16.85 10.15 6.93
N LEU A 54 -15.58 9.73 6.85
CA LEU A 54 -14.62 10.33 5.92
C LEU A 54 -14.65 9.67 4.54
N LEU A 55 -14.85 8.35 4.48
CA LEU A 55 -14.76 7.58 3.24
C LEU A 55 -16.10 7.25 2.59
N SER A 56 -17.23 7.31 3.32
CA SER A 56 -18.54 6.92 2.78
C SER A 56 -18.97 7.68 1.51
N GLN A 57 -18.49 8.91 1.33
CA GLN A 57 -18.75 9.73 0.13
C GLN A 57 -17.57 9.78 -0.86
N HIS A 58 -16.49 9.04 -0.59
CA HIS A 58 -15.25 9.03 -1.38
C HIS A 58 -14.78 7.61 -1.68
N GLN A 59 -15.70 6.64 -1.78
CA GLN A 59 -15.36 5.22 -1.98
C GLN A 59 -14.75 4.95 -3.37
N ASP A 60 -15.04 5.81 -4.34
CA ASP A 60 -14.58 5.74 -5.73
C ASP A 60 -13.05 5.89 -5.86
N VAL A 61 -12.37 6.45 -4.85
CA VAL A 61 -10.90 6.57 -4.83
C VAL A 61 -10.20 5.20 -4.88
N PHE A 62 -10.86 4.13 -4.45
CA PHE A 62 -10.30 2.77 -4.45
C PHE A 62 -10.37 2.08 -5.83
N ASP A 63 -11.14 2.65 -6.76
CA ASP A 63 -11.28 2.17 -8.13
C ASP A 63 -10.46 3.01 -9.14
N GLN A 64 -9.60 3.89 -8.63
CA GLN A 64 -8.71 4.74 -9.43
C GLN A 64 -7.44 4.00 -9.87
N PRO A 65 -6.85 4.39 -11.02
CA PRO A 65 -5.64 3.74 -11.54
C PRO A 65 -4.36 4.11 -10.78
N THR A 66 -4.42 5.10 -9.88
CA THR A 66 -3.31 5.57 -9.03
C THR A 66 -3.81 5.95 -7.63
N LEU A 67 -2.91 6.01 -6.65
CA LEU A 67 -3.25 6.35 -5.25
C LEU A 67 -3.48 7.85 -5.03
N ASN A 68 -3.26 8.72 -6.02
CA ASN A 68 -3.27 10.17 -5.86
C ASN A 68 -4.58 10.69 -5.25
N ALA A 69 -5.74 10.20 -5.72
CA ALA A 69 -7.05 10.62 -5.19
C ALA A 69 -7.21 10.22 -3.71
N PHE A 70 -6.80 9.01 -3.34
CA PHE A 70 -6.82 8.56 -1.94
C PHE A 70 -5.81 9.32 -1.06
N MET A 71 -4.61 9.59 -1.58
CA MET A 71 -3.60 10.43 -0.91
C MET A 71 -4.14 11.84 -0.66
N ALA A 72 -4.89 12.42 -1.60
CA ALA A 72 -5.46 13.76 -1.44
C ALA A 72 -6.47 13.88 -0.29
N LEU A 73 -7.09 12.77 0.17
CA LEU A 73 -8.05 12.77 1.28
C LEU A 73 -7.42 13.00 2.66
N GLY A 74 -6.09 12.88 2.78
CA GLY A 74 -5.35 13.18 4.00
C GLY A 74 -5.39 12.13 5.12
N CYS A 75 -4.60 12.38 6.16
CA CYS A 75 -4.23 11.42 7.20
C CYS A 75 -5.40 10.76 7.94
N GLU A 76 -6.45 11.52 8.27
CA GLU A 76 -7.62 10.97 8.97
C GLU A 76 -8.37 9.95 8.11
N SER A 77 -8.51 10.21 6.82
CA SER A 77 -9.11 9.28 5.86
C SER A 77 -8.26 8.01 5.70
N TRP A 78 -6.93 8.14 5.73
CA TRP A 78 -6.02 6.98 5.70
C TRP A 78 -6.11 6.12 6.97
N ARG A 79 -6.27 6.75 8.14
CA ARG A 79 -6.47 6.07 9.42
C ARG A 79 -7.81 5.33 9.44
N GLU A 80 -8.87 5.97 8.94
CA GLU A 80 -10.18 5.34 8.78
C GLU A 80 -10.08 4.12 7.85
N ALA A 81 -9.46 4.28 6.67
CA ALA A 81 -9.27 3.17 5.73
C ALA A 81 -8.50 2.01 6.35
N ARG A 82 -7.39 2.30 7.02
CA ARG A 82 -6.56 1.30 7.70
C ARG A 82 -7.35 0.56 8.77
N SER A 83 -8.12 1.28 9.58
CA SER A 83 -8.98 0.69 10.62
C SER A 83 -10.02 -0.25 10.00
N THR A 84 -10.69 0.17 8.92
CA THR A 84 -11.63 -0.68 8.18
C THR A 84 -10.96 -1.92 7.63
N VAL A 85 -9.81 -1.79 6.95
CA VAL A 85 -9.06 -2.93 6.40
C VAL A 85 -8.60 -3.90 7.50
N GLN A 86 -8.10 -3.38 8.63
CA GLN A 86 -7.73 -4.21 9.79
C GLN A 86 -8.92 -4.94 10.39
N GLY A 87 -10.07 -4.26 10.50
CA GLY A 87 -11.33 -4.85 10.92
C GLY A 87 -11.70 -6.02 10.02
N LEU A 88 -11.83 -5.77 8.72
CA LEU A 88 -12.22 -6.77 7.72
C LEU A 88 -11.27 -7.95 7.64
N LEU A 89 -9.96 -7.74 7.80
CA LEU A 89 -8.96 -8.82 7.77
C LEU A 89 -8.79 -9.54 9.11
N SER A 90 -9.41 -9.07 10.19
CA SER A 90 -9.28 -9.66 11.53
C SER A 90 -9.83 -11.08 11.58
N ALA A 91 -9.16 -11.96 12.32
CA ALA A 91 -9.64 -13.32 12.56
C ALA A 91 -11.02 -13.38 13.24
N ASN A 92 -11.43 -12.30 13.92
CA ASN A 92 -12.69 -12.21 14.67
C ASN A 92 -13.80 -11.44 13.92
N GLU A 93 -13.55 -10.98 12.69
CA GLU A 93 -14.54 -10.31 11.85
C GLU A 93 -15.08 -11.28 10.81
N SER A 94 -16.39 -11.38 10.69
CA SER A 94 -17.07 -12.32 9.79
C SER A 94 -17.38 -11.72 8.42
N ALA A 95 -17.52 -10.39 8.32
CA ALA A 95 -18.04 -9.70 7.15
C ALA A 95 -17.31 -10.05 5.84
N LEU A 96 -15.98 -10.17 5.88
CA LEU A 96 -15.17 -10.65 4.74
C LEU A 96 -14.73 -12.12 4.91
N ARG A 97 -14.47 -12.57 6.15
CA ARG A 97 -13.96 -13.91 6.43
C ARG A 97 -14.91 -15.00 5.97
N ASP A 98 -16.21 -14.83 6.24
CA ASP A 98 -17.23 -15.88 6.08
C ASP A 98 -18.03 -15.73 4.79
N ASP A 99 -17.98 -14.57 4.13
CA ASP A 99 -18.55 -14.37 2.79
C ASP A 99 -17.58 -14.93 1.73
N VAL A 100 -17.72 -16.23 1.44
CA VAL A 100 -16.87 -16.95 0.47
C VAL A 100 -16.94 -16.32 -0.94
N SER A 101 -18.10 -15.81 -1.35
CA SER A 101 -18.32 -15.22 -2.67
C SER A 101 -17.62 -13.87 -2.81
N LEU A 102 -17.71 -13.03 -1.78
CA LEU A 102 -16.95 -11.77 -1.76
C LEU A 102 -15.46 -12.03 -1.61
N ARG A 103 -15.07 -12.89 -0.68
CA ARG A 103 -13.66 -13.20 -0.37
C ARG A 103 -12.90 -13.72 -1.58
N SER A 104 -13.51 -14.63 -2.36
CA SER A 104 -12.89 -15.18 -3.58
C SER A 104 -12.67 -14.15 -4.69
N ARG A 105 -13.44 -13.06 -4.70
CA ARG A 105 -13.28 -11.95 -5.65
C ARG A 105 -12.37 -10.85 -5.12
N ALA A 106 -12.37 -10.63 -3.81
CA ALA A 106 -11.63 -9.56 -3.14
C ALA A 106 -10.17 -9.93 -2.84
N LEU A 107 -9.83 -11.21 -2.72
CA LEU A 107 -8.47 -11.65 -2.45
C LEU A 107 -7.84 -12.29 -3.68
N VAL A 108 -6.68 -11.78 -4.07
CA VAL A 108 -5.93 -12.26 -5.24
C VAL A 108 -4.52 -12.65 -4.79
N HIS A 109 -4.00 -13.79 -5.25
CA HIS A 109 -2.61 -14.15 -4.98
C HIS A 109 -1.64 -13.19 -5.67
N GLN A 110 -0.60 -12.77 -4.95
CA GLN A 110 0.43 -11.87 -5.47
C GLN A 110 1.15 -12.45 -6.70
N SER A 111 1.27 -13.78 -6.80
CA SER A 111 1.85 -14.45 -7.96
C SER A 111 1.05 -14.28 -9.25
N ALA A 112 -0.20 -13.83 -9.17
CA ALA A 112 -1.11 -13.64 -10.29
C ALA A 112 -1.37 -12.16 -10.64
N VAL A 113 -0.65 -11.23 -10.00
CA VAL A 113 -0.81 -9.80 -10.24
C VAL A 113 0.36 -9.21 -11.01
N THR A 114 0.08 -8.13 -11.75
CA THR A 114 1.09 -7.18 -12.22
C THR A 114 1.00 -5.92 -11.39
N MET A 115 2.11 -5.54 -10.75
CA MET A 115 2.22 -4.28 -10.00
C MET A 115 2.50 -3.11 -10.94
N HIS A 116 1.95 -1.94 -10.64
CA HIS A 116 2.18 -0.69 -11.38
C HIS A 116 2.76 0.38 -10.46
N LEU A 117 3.21 1.48 -11.05
CA LEU A 117 3.63 2.65 -10.28
C LEU A 117 2.46 3.11 -9.38
N PRO A 118 2.69 3.34 -8.07
CA PRO A 118 1.60 3.53 -7.12
C PRO A 118 0.90 4.90 -7.24
N ALA A 119 1.61 5.90 -7.77
CA ALA A 119 1.10 7.26 -7.93
C ALA A 119 1.60 7.87 -9.23
N ASP A 120 0.85 8.81 -9.78
CA ASP A 120 1.34 9.75 -10.78
C ASP A 120 2.25 10.75 -10.08
N ILE A 121 3.56 10.62 -10.34
CA ILE A 121 4.60 11.44 -9.73
C ILE A 121 4.71 12.73 -10.55
N GLY A 122 4.20 13.84 -10.01
CA GLY A 122 4.34 15.16 -10.65
C GLY A 122 5.80 15.63 -10.66
N ASP A 123 6.40 15.66 -9.47
CA ASP A 123 7.80 16.04 -9.25
C ASP A 123 8.51 15.01 -8.37
N TYR A 124 9.80 14.81 -8.63
CA TYR A 124 10.67 13.95 -7.83
C TYR A 124 11.87 14.77 -7.33
N THR A 125 12.07 14.76 -6.02
CA THR A 125 13.21 15.40 -5.35
C THR A 125 14.05 14.32 -4.70
N ASP A 126 15.34 14.27 -5.05
CA ASP A 126 16.31 13.40 -4.41
C ASP A 126 17.16 14.18 -3.40
N PHE A 127 17.29 13.65 -2.18
CA PHE A 127 18.00 14.31 -1.10
C PHE A 127 19.38 13.69 -0.88
N TYR A 128 20.37 14.51 -0.53
CA TYR A 128 21.73 14.04 -0.20
C TYR A 128 21.98 13.98 1.31
N SER A 129 21.06 13.36 2.05
CA SER A 129 20.97 13.48 3.52
C SER A 129 21.70 12.39 4.31
N SER A 130 22.33 11.41 3.65
CA SER A 130 23.15 10.42 4.35
C SER A 130 24.59 10.93 4.50
N ARG A 131 24.98 11.24 5.74
CA ARG A 131 26.33 11.75 6.05
C ARG A 131 27.42 10.77 5.62
N ASP A 132 27.24 9.48 5.88
CA ASP A 132 28.24 8.47 5.56
C ASP A 132 28.33 8.24 4.06
N HIS A 133 27.18 8.25 3.36
CA HIS A 133 27.15 8.27 1.89
C HIS A 133 27.91 9.49 1.36
N ALA A 134 27.60 10.69 1.88
CA ALA A 134 28.25 11.93 1.48
C ALA A 134 29.76 11.93 1.73
N THR A 135 30.19 11.35 2.86
CA THR A 135 31.59 11.23 3.26
C THR A 135 32.33 10.24 2.35
N ASN A 136 31.73 9.09 2.04
CA ASN A 136 32.35 8.08 1.18
C ASN A 136 32.56 8.63 -0.23
N VAL A 137 31.53 9.26 -0.81
CA VAL A 137 31.62 9.94 -2.10
C VAL A 137 32.68 11.03 -2.03
N GLY A 138 32.60 11.91 -1.04
CA GLY A 138 33.55 13.00 -0.87
C GLY A 138 35.00 12.55 -0.73
N THR A 139 35.25 11.46 -0.01
CA THR A 139 36.59 10.88 0.16
C THR A 139 37.18 10.43 -1.17
N MET A 140 36.39 9.80 -2.04
CA MET A 140 36.84 9.39 -3.38
C MET A 140 37.20 10.58 -4.26
N PHE A 141 36.47 11.70 -4.15
CA PHE A 141 36.68 12.89 -5.00
C PHE A 141 37.71 13.88 -4.47
N ARG A 142 37.80 14.08 -3.15
CA ARG A 142 38.55 15.18 -2.51
C ARG A 142 39.54 14.70 -1.45
N GLY A 143 39.64 13.39 -1.25
CA GLY A 143 40.40 12.80 -0.15
C GLY A 143 39.68 12.89 1.19
N LYS A 144 40.16 12.12 2.16
CA LYS A 144 39.49 11.90 3.46
C LYS A 144 39.31 13.18 4.27
N GLU A 145 40.26 14.10 4.21
CA GLU A 145 40.26 15.34 5.01
C GLU A 145 39.25 16.37 4.50
N ASN A 146 38.92 16.35 3.21
CA ASN A 146 38.02 17.30 2.55
C ASN A 146 36.72 16.61 2.07
N ALA A 147 36.35 15.51 2.73
CA ALA A 147 35.26 14.66 2.29
C ALA A 147 33.90 15.39 2.32
N LEU A 148 33.59 16.12 3.38
CA LEU A 148 32.37 16.93 3.45
C LEU A 148 32.69 18.40 3.15
N MET A 149 31.89 19.00 2.28
CA MET A 149 31.99 20.44 2.01
C MET A 149 31.22 21.21 3.09
N PRO A 150 31.70 22.38 3.54
CA PRO A 150 30.86 23.32 4.27
C PRO A 150 29.72 23.80 3.34
N ASN A 151 28.53 23.94 3.92
CA ASN A 151 27.29 24.31 3.25
C ASN A 151 26.99 25.81 3.38
#